data_AF-A0A936C5X0-F1
#
_entry.id   AF-A0A936C5X0-F1
#
_cell.length_a   1.000
_cell.length_b   1.000
_cell.length_c   1.000
_cell.angle_alpha   90.00
_cell.angle_beta   90.00
_cell.angle_gamma   90.00
#
_symmetry.space_group_name_H-M   'P 1'
#
loop_
_entity.id
_entity.type
_entity.pdbx_description
1 polymer ?
#
loop_
_entity_poly.entity_id
_entity_poly.type
_entity_poly.pdbx_seq_one_letter_code
_entity_poly.pdbx_strand_id
1 'polypeptide(L)'
;MPPLLTHQAPAYLPARRAPLAFAPPLRRARAVLLAVALAALAAPAQAPAAAPPRDVAALHARHLPPPSATPPARPGAPMRILFIGNSYTYFHNLPDVLAALAAGASPSRQLHVAMEVLGGATLQQHWMRGTALARIEDGTWDVVVLQEQSMLGVHLVDGAPAINAPRLFHRYARLFDRAIRRAGARTVLYSTWRRREAPAAHQAALDDAYLTLGRSIGADVAPVGDAWQRVRSGRPSLELYEPDGSHPSAAGTYLAATVLWGTISGTPPIAFPSRARGRAIRDLGTGSGLEDTLSTLVDLPAEVAQYLQSRAAEALRQPSPSSSPTPAPLPADSAHGEAPALDALPGTWTGTMRLYDAPVEVTLRITSAGGTLRATWTEHYPRGAGSLTTSLADLRVEGGVLRFTIADPRVLTPPIRHQGVWRAGELVGVAEVGTEEQLPHLLGHWTLQRRAPDADDRRRPTDLPLP
;
A
#
# COMPACT_ATOMS: atom_id res chain seq x y z
N MET A 1 -12.60 -26.02 84.66
CA MET A 1 -11.77 -25.26 83.72
C MET A 1 -12.55 -24.06 83.21
N PRO A 2 -12.26 -22.84 83.71
CA PRO A 2 -12.84 -21.58 83.24
C PRO A 2 -11.81 -20.76 82.41
N PRO A 3 -12.14 -19.56 81.86
CA PRO A 3 -13.26 -19.22 80.98
C PRO A 3 -12.83 -18.45 79.70
N LEU A 4 -13.81 -18.12 78.86
CA LEU A 4 -13.81 -17.08 77.81
C LEU A 4 -13.23 -15.73 78.28
N LEU A 5 -12.60 -14.97 77.36
CA LEU A 5 -12.66 -13.49 77.32
C LEU A 5 -12.23 -12.92 75.95
N THR A 6 -13.10 -12.07 75.41
CA THR A 6 -12.95 -11.13 74.29
C THR A 6 -11.96 -9.99 74.60
N HIS A 7 -11.30 -9.38 73.59
CA HIS A 7 -11.11 -7.91 73.53
C HIS A 7 -10.53 -7.40 72.18
N GLN A 8 -11.34 -6.58 71.50
CA GLN A 8 -11.08 -5.28 70.84
C GLN A 8 -9.84 -5.02 69.95
N ALA A 9 -10.13 -4.49 68.76
CA ALA A 9 -9.22 -3.75 67.89
C ALA A 9 -9.04 -2.28 68.33
N PRO A 10 -7.92 -1.62 67.95
CA PRO A 10 -7.90 -0.19 67.71
C PRO A 10 -7.67 0.16 66.23
N ALA A 11 -8.36 1.22 65.81
CA ALA A 11 -8.26 1.89 64.54
C ALA A 11 -6.90 2.60 64.34
N TYR A 12 -6.43 2.68 63.08
CA TYR A 12 -5.45 3.68 62.66
C TYR A 12 -6.00 4.48 61.47
N LEU A 13 -6.09 5.79 61.67
CA LEU A 13 -6.52 6.83 60.73
C LEU A 13 -5.48 7.08 59.62
N PRO A 14 -5.91 7.67 58.48
CA PRO A 14 -5.12 7.79 57.26
C PRO A 14 -4.20 9.02 57.30
N ALA A 15 -2.98 8.88 56.80
CA ALA A 15 -2.08 10.01 56.59
C ALA A 15 -2.54 10.83 55.36
N ARG A 16 -3.01 12.05 55.62
CA ARG A 16 -3.19 13.11 54.63
C ARG A 16 -1.83 13.52 54.05
N ARG A 17 -1.73 13.59 52.72
CA ARG A 17 -0.80 14.52 52.03
C ARG A 17 -1.60 15.38 51.05
N ALA A 18 -1.42 16.69 51.19
CA ALA A 18 -2.01 17.75 50.39
C ALA A 18 -1.36 17.83 48.98
N PRO A 19 -1.94 18.60 48.04
CA PRO A 19 -1.78 18.38 46.60
C PRO A 19 -0.49 19.04 46.07
N LEU A 20 0.23 18.32 45.20
CA LEU A 20 1.28 18.89 44.37
C LEU A 20 0.69 19.23 43.00
N ALA A 21 0.81 20.51 42.65
CA ALA A 21 0.33 21.12 41.43
C ALA A 21 0.86 20.40 40.17
N PHE A 22 -0.05 20.16 39.21
CA PHE A 22 0.29 19.74 37.86
C PHE A 22 0.83 20.96 37.08
N ALA A 23 2.12 20.93 36.78
CA ALA A 23 2.72 21.65 35.66
C ALA A 23 3.32 20.61 34.70
N PRO A 24 3.15 20.73 33.37
CA PRO A 24 3.58 19.69 32.44
C PRO A 24 5.07 19.86 32.07
N PRO A 25 5.87 18.79 31.98
CA PRO A 25 7.11 18.86 31.25
C PRO A 25 6.87 18.49 29.79
N LEU A 26 6.99 19.51 28.94
CA LEU A 26 7.30 19.39 27.52
C LEU A 26 8.61 18.59 27.30
N ARG A 27 8.71 18.02 26.08
CA ARG A 27 9.93 17.58 25.38
C ARG A 27 10.46 16.16 25.65
N ARG A 28 9.79 15.13 25.09
CA ARG A 28 10.45 13.96 24.44
C ARG A 28 9.51 13.32 23.39
N ALA A 29 9.19 14.05 22.34
CA ALA A 29 8.53 13.48 21.16
C ALA A 29 9.13 14.16 19.94
N ARG A 30 10.12 13.51 19.31
CA ARG A 30 10.58 13.72 17.91
C ARG A 30 11.92 13.07 17.52
N ALA A 31 12.49 12.16 18.32
CA ALA A 31 13.76 11.50 17.97
C ALA A 31 13.69 9.96 17.90
N VAL A 32 12.49 9.35 17.80
CA VAL A 32 12.34 7.88 17.75
C VAL A 32 11.80 7.38 16.40
N LEU A 33 11.38 8.26 15.48
CA LEU A 33 10.92 7.84 14.15
C LEU A 33 12.04 7.42 13.18
N LEU A 34 13.32 7.62 13.55
CA LEU A 34 14.47 7.29 12.69
C LEU A 34 14.90 5.81 12.76
N ALA A 35 14.38 5.02 13.71
CA ALA A 35 14.83 3.63 13.92
C ALA A 35 13.78 2.54 13.64
N VAL A 36 12.49 2.87 13.61
CA VAL A 36 11.42 1.85 13.46
C VAL A 36 11.06 1.58 11.99
N ALA A 37 11.26 2.53 11.07
CA ALA A 37 11.02 2.31 9.64
C ALA A 37 12.15 1.54 8.93
N LEU A 38 13.37 1.49 9.50
CA LEU A 38 14.53 0.79 8.93
C LEU A 38 14.73 -0.65 9.47
N ALA A 39 14.15 -0.99 10.62
CA ALA A 39 14.30 -2.33 11.21
C ALA A 39 13.40 -3.42 10.59
N ALA A 40 12.40 -3.06 9.76
CA ALA A 40 11.60 -4.04 9.02
C ALA A 40 12.18 -4.43 7.65
N LEU A 41 13.33 -3.86 7.27
CA LEU A 41 14.04 -4.15 6.01
C LEU A 41 15.41 -4.82 6.21
N ALA A 42 15.79 -5.16 7.44
CA ALA A 42 17.11 -5.69 7.77
C ALA A 42 17.07 -6.92 8.69
N ALA A 43 16.35 -7.98 8.29
CA ALA A 43 16.61 -9.33 8.79
C ALA A 43 17.06 -10.19 7.60
N PRO A 44 18.25 -10.82 7.63
CA PRO A 44 18.63 -11.76 6.60
C PRO A 44 17.81 -13.03 6.83
N ALA A 45 16.72 -13.19 6.10
CA ALA A 45 16.17 -14.52 5.88
C ALA A 45 17.23 -15.27 5.06
N GLN A 46 17.91 -16.25 5.67
CA GLN A 46 18.63 -17.26 4.91
C GLN A 46 17.62 -17.97 4.03
N ALA A 47 17.53 -17.52 2.78
CA ALA A 47 16.75 -18.19 1.76
C ALA A 47 17.38 -19.57 1.52
N PRO A 48 16.59 -20.66 1.52
CA PRO A 48 17.08 -21.92 0.96
C PRO A 48 17.47 -21.68 -0.50
N ALA A 49 18.56 -22.33 -0.94
CA ALA A 49 19.19 -22.15 -2.24
C ALA A 49 18.16 -21.97 -3.38
N ALA A 50 18.20 -20.81 -4.02
CA ALA A 50 17.34 -20.48 -5.15
C ALA A 50 17.55 -21.50 -6.27
N ALA A 51 16.47 -22.15 -6.69
CA ALA A 51 16.43 -22.85 -7.97
C ALA A 51 16.80 -21.86 -9.09
N PRO A 52 17.51 -22.29 -10.15
CA PRO A 52 17.93 -21.39 -11.21
C PRO A 52 16.73 -20.67 -11.84
N PRO A 53 16.88 -19.40 -12.24
CA PRO A 53 15.80 -18.64 -12.86
C PRO A 53 15.32 -19.38 -14.11
N ARG A 54 14.05 -19.79 -14.12
CA ARG A 54 13.42 -20.32 -15.32
C ARG A 54 13.32 -19.20 -16.34
N ASP A 55 13.83 -19.46 -17.53
CA ASP A 55 13.85 -18.52 -18.64
C ASP A 55 12.42 -18.08 -19.01
N VAL A 56 12.07 -16.85 -18.60
CA VAL A 56 10.73 -16.27 -18.76
C VAL A 56 10.47 -15.88 -20.23
N ALA A 57 11.51 -15.89 -21.09
CA ALA A 57 11.41 -15.48 -22.49
C ALA A 57 10.78 -16.57 -23.40
N ALA A 58 10.80 -17.85 -23.00
CA ALA A 58 10.33 -18.95 -23.86
C ALA A 58 8.79 -19.16 -23.90
N LEU A 59 8.00 -18.35 -23.19
CA LEU A 59 6.54 -18.51 -23.09
C LEU A 59 5.72 -17.74 -24.15
N HIS A 60 6.38 -17.04 -25.08
CA HIS A 60 5.75 -16.23 -26.12
C HIS A 60 5.68 -16.96 -27.47
N ALA A 61 4.81 -17.96 -27.61
CA ALA A 61 4.24 -18.35 -28.92
C ALA A 61 3.31 -19.57 -28.78
N ARG A 62 2.20 -19.47 -28.06
CA ARG A 62 1.05 -20.36 -28.29
C ARG A 62 -0.23 -19.53 -28.21
N HIS A 63 -1.01 -19.60 -29.29
CA HIS A 63 -2.30 -18.92 -29.45
C HIS A 63 -3.17 -19.19 -28.22
N LEU A 64 -3.56 -18.14 -27.48
CA LEU A 64 -4.50 -18.29 -26.38
C LEU A 64 -5.86 -18.72 -26.96
N PRO A 65 -6.54 -19.71 -26.37
CA PRO A 65 -7.92 -19.98 -26.74
C PRO A 65 -8.79 -18.73 -26.48
N PRO A 66 -9.86 -18.51 -27.26
CA PRO A 66 -10.81 -17.44 -27.00
C PRO A 66 -11.39 -17.57 -25.58
N PRO A 67 -11.92 -16.48 -24.99
CA PRO A 67 -12.57 -16.50 -23.67
C PRO A 67 -13.71 -17.53 -23.70
N SER A 68 -13.40 -18.75 -23.30
CA SER A 68 -14.32 -19.87 -23.37
C SER A 68 -15.12 -19.88 -22.08
N ALA A 69 -16.43 -20.03 -22.24
CA ALA A 69 -17.37 -20.21 -21.16
C ALA A 69 -16.83 -21.22 -20.14
N THR A 70 -17.04 -20.86 -18.87
CA THR A 70 -16.81 -21.65 -17.66
C THR A 70 -16.95 -23.16 -17.91
N PRO A 71 -15.94 -24.00 -17.59
CA PRO A 71 -16.19 -25.43 -17.46
C PRO A 71 -17.40 -25.61 -16.54
N PRO A 72 -18.45 -26.35 -16.93
CA PRO A 72 -19.61 -26.52 -16.08
C PRO A 72 -19.16 -27.09 -14.74
N ALA A 73 -19.55 -26.41 -13.66
CA ALA A 73 -19.31 -26.89 -12.30
C ALA A 73 -19.76 -28.35 -12.23
N ARG A 74 -18.88 -29.26 -11.79
CA ARG A 74 -19.24 -30.67 -11.62
C ARG A 74 -20.43 -30.72 -10.64
N PRO A 75 -21.60 -31.23 -11.05
CA PRO A 75 -22.77 -31.28 -10.18
C PRO A 75 -22.42 -32.03 -8.89
N GLY A 76 -22.62 -31.38 -7.73
CA GLY A 76 -22.39 -31.97 -6.41
C GLY A 76 -20.97 -31.85 -5.83
N ALA A 77 -19.94 -31.46 -6.59
CA ALA A 77 -18.59 -31.28 -6.05
C ALA A 77 -18.40 -29.90 -5.40
N PRO A 78 -17.69 -29.76 -4.26
CA PRO A 78 -17.39 -28.47 -3.66
C PRO A 78 -16.67 -27.53 -4.63
N MET A 79 -17.07 -26.25 -4.67
CA MET A 79 -16.34 -25.25 -5.47
C MET A 79 -15.02 -24.92 -4.79
N ARG A 80 -13.92 -24.93 -5.54
CA ARG A 80 -12.56 -24.75 -5.04
C ARG A 80 -12.09 -23.33 -5.31
N ILE A 81 -11.74 -22.60 -4.25
CA ILE A 81 -11.35 -21.19 -4.34
C ILE A 81 -9.98 -20.99 -3.69
N LEU A 82 -9.04 -20.43 -4.46
CA LEU A 82 -7.74 -20.00 -3.95
C LEU A 82 -7.72 -18.48 -3.80
N PHE A 83 -7.35 -17.99 -2.63
CA PHE A 83 -7.10 -16.56 -2.39
C PHE A 83 -5.60 -16.28 -2.44
N ILE A 84 -5.17 -15.28 -3.22
CA ILE A 84 -3.79 -14.80 -3.24
C ILE A 84 -3.82 -13.36 -2.76
N GLY A 85 -3.12 -13.07 -1.66
CA GLY A 85 -3.23 -11.75 -1.03
C GLY A 85 -2.38 -11.56 0.21
N ASN A 86 -2.89 -10.81 1.18
CA ASN A 86 -2.17 -10.44 2.39
C ASN A 86 -3.13 -10.36 3.59
N SER A 87 -2.88 -9.44 4.51
CA SER A 87 -3.66 -9.26 5.73
C SER A 87 -5.12 -8.95 5.48
N TYR A 88 -5.47 -8.34 4.36
CA TYR A 88 -6.88 -8.09 4.03
C TYR A 88 -7.62 -9.39 3.66
N THR A 89 -6.87 -10.46 3.37
CA THR A 89 -7.40 -11.82 3.16
C THR A 89 -7.35 -12.66 4.44
N TYR A 90 -6.24 -12.64 5.20
CA TYR A 90 -6.13 -13.56 6.35
C TYR A 90 -6.77 -13.03 7.64
N PHE A 91 -7.05 -11.73 7.77
CA PHE A 91 -7.74 -11.23 8.98
C PHE A 91 -9.12 -11.87 9.09
N HIS A 92 -9.44 -12.33 10.30
CA HIS A 92 -10.65 -13.11 10.61
C HIS A 92 -10.85 -14.33 9.69
N ASN A 93 -9.78 -14.82 9.03
CA ASN A 93 -9.79 -15.87 8.01
C ASN A 93 -10.95 -15.72 7.02
N LEU A 94 -10.93 -14.63 6.23
CA LEU A 94 -11.93 -14.31 5.21
C LEU A 94 -12.32 -15.51 4.33
N PRO A 95 -11.39 -16.38 3.85
CA PRO A 95 -11.75 -17.57 3.09
C PRO A 95 -12.70 -18.52 3.85
N ASP A 96 -12.41 -18.83 5.12
CA ASP A 96 -13.27 -19.69 5.94
C ASP A 96 -14.61 -18.98 6.28
N VAL A 97 -14.61 -17.66 6.47
CA VAL A 97 -15.86 -16.88 6.62
C VAL A 97 -16.72 -17.03 5.36
N LEU A 98 -16.15 -16.85 4.17
CA LEU A 98 -16.86 -17.02 2.90
C LEU A 98 -17.39 -18.45 2.73
N ALA A 99 -16.61 -19.48 3.10
CA ALA A 99 -17.06 -20.87 3.11
C ALA A 99 -18.27 -21.10 4.03
N ALA A 100 -18.24 -20.53 5.23
CA ALA A 100 -19.35 -20.64 6.18
C ALA A 100 -20.62 -19.92 5.69
N LEU A 101 -20.49 -18.73 5.09
CA LEU A 101 -21.64 -18.00 4.53
C LEU A 101 -22.26 -18.76 3.36
N ALA A 102 -21.46 -19.29 2.45
CA ALA A 102 -21.94 -20.07 1.31
C ALA A 102 -22.60 -21.39 1.73
N ALA A 103 -22.09 -22.05 2.78
CA ALA A 103 -22.71 -23.25 3.34
C ALA A 103 -24.05 -22.96 4.03
N GLY A 104 -24.19 -21.77 4.64
CA GLY A 104 -25.45 -21.31 5.25
C GLY A 104 -26.41 -20.61 4.29
N ALA A 105 -26.03 -20.41 3.02
CA ALA A 105 -26.84 -19.77 2.00
C ALA A 105 -27.99 -20.66 1.51
N SER A 106 -28.92 -20.08 0.76
CA SER A 106 -29.96 -20.80 0.03
C SER A 106 -29.97 -20.39 -1.46
N PRO A 107 -29.60 -21.28 -2.40
CA PRO A 107 -29.13 -22.65 -2.16
C PRO A 107 -27.76 -22.68 -1.48
N SER A 108 -27.52 -23.69 -0.64
CA SER A 108 -26.22 -23.85 0.00
C SER A 108 -25.17 -24.31 -1.01
N ARG A 109 -23.93 -23.86 -0.82
CA ARG A 109 -22.78 -24.31 -1.61
C ARG A 109 -21.63 -24.68 -0.68
N GLN A 110 -21.17 -25.92 -0.79
CA GLN A 110 -19.92 -26.32 -0.16
C GLN A 110 -18.74 -25.72 -0.93
N LEU A 111 -17.83 -25.09 -0.19
CA LEU A 111 -16.62 -24.49 -0.74
C LEU A 111 -15.40 -25.17 -0.13
N HIS A 112 -14.40 -25.44 -0.96
CA HIS A 112 -13.06 -25.78 -0.51
C HIS A 112 -12.16 -24.57 -0.74
N VAL A 113 -11.85 -23.88 0.34
CA VAL A 113 -11.09 -22.64 0.31
C VAL A 113 -9.65 -22.86 0.76
N ALA A 114 -8.75 -22.11 0.15
CA ALA A 114 -7.40 -21.99 0.66
C ALA A 114 -6.81 -20.62 0.30
N MET A 115 -5.68 -20.28 0.89
CA MET A 115 -5.05 -18.98 0.68
C MET A 115 -3.52 -19.10 0.57
N GLU A 116 -2.93 -18.23 -0.24
CA GLU A 116 -1.49 -17.93 -0.35
C GLU A 116 -1.30 -16.47 0.04
N VAL A 117 -0.83 -16.26 1.27
CA VAL A 117 -0.83 -14.93 1.87
C VAL A 117 0.50 -14.62 2.54
N LEU A 118 0.88 -13.35 2.49
CA LEU A 118 2.02 -12.81 3.21
C LEU A 118 1.67 -11.39 3.68
N GLY A 119 2.00 -11.05 4.92
CA GLY A 119 1.70 -9.73 5.49
C GLY A 119 2.22 -8.59 4.61
N GLY A 120 1.35 -7.64 4.27
CA GLY A 120 1.68 -6.49 3.42
C GLY A 120 2.11 -6.83 1.98
N ALA A 121 2.01 -8.08 1.53
CA ALA A 121 2.55 -8.49 0.25
C ALA A 121 1.76 -7.94 -0.93
N THR A 122 2.50 -7.68 -2.01
CA THR A 122 2.01 -7.31 -3.32
C THR A 122 1.85 -8.53 -4.22
N LEU A 123 1.10 -8.42 -5.33
CA LEU A 123 1.06 -9.50 -6.33
C LEU A 123 2.43 -9.74 -6.97
N GLN A 124 3.25 -8.70 -7.12
CA GLN A 124 4.65 -8.86 -7.53
C GLN A 124 5.41 -9.82 -6.63
N GLN A 125 5.34 -9.61 -5.32
CA GLN A 125 6.05 -10.44 -4.35
C GLN A 125 5.57 -11.90 -4.39
N HIS A 126 4.26 -12.12 -4.54
CA HIS A 126 3.72 -13.47 -4.74
C HIS A 126 4.22 -14.14 -6.01
N TRP A 127 4.25 -13.40 -7.13
CA TRP A 127 4.75 -13.92 -8.40
C TRP A 127 6.22 -14.33 -8.29
N MET A 128 7.05 -13.47 -7.72
CA MET A 128 8.48 -13.72 -7.57
C MET A 128 8.80 -14.87 -6.60
N ARG A 129 7.94 -15.09 -5.58
CA ARG A 129 8.08 -16.24 -4.66
C ARG A 129 7.69 -17.56 -5.30
N GLY A 130 6.86 -17.56 -6.35
CA GLY A 130 6.47 -18.75 -7.11
C GLY A 130 5.50 -19.72 -6.42
N THR A 131 5.30 -19.65 -5.09
CA THR A 131 4.39 -20.57 -4.37
C THR A 131 2.95 -20.44 -4.84
N ALA A 132 2.46 -19.20 -5.02
CA ALA A 132 1.14 -18.94 -5.57
C ALA A 132 0.98 -19.47 -7.00
N LEU A 133 2.02 -19.33 -7.83
CA LEU A 133 2.00 -19.83 -9.20
C LEU A 133 1.93 -21.37 -9.23
N ALA A 134 2.74 -22.05 -8.42
CA ALA A 134 2.72 -23.51 -8.31
C ALA A 134 1.32 -24.02 -7.93
N ARG A 135 0.67 -23.39 -6.94
CA ARG A 135 -0.68 -23.78 -6.52
C ARG A 135 -1.75 -23.53 -7.56
N ILE A 136 -1.60 -22.50 -8.40
CA ILE A 136 -2.48 -22.28 -9.56
C ILE A 136 -2.27 -23.40 -10.58
N GLU A 137 -1.01 -23.70 -10.90
CA GLU A 137 -0.61 -24.69 -11.91
C GLU A 137 -0.99 -26.13 -11.55
N ASP A 138 -1.22 -26.44 -10.27
CA ASP A 138 -1.83 -27.70 -9.82
C ASP A 138 -3.21 -27.96 -10.46
N GLY A 139 -3.87 -26.94 -11.02
CA GLY A 139 -5.04 -27.12 -11.89
C GLY A 139 -6.32 -27.58 -11.17
N THR A 140 -6.40 -27.38 -9.85
CA THR A 140 -7.55 -27.86 -9.05
C THR A 140 -8.55 -26.77 -8.66
N TRP A 141 -8.32 -25.51 -9.03
CA TRP A 141 -9.17 -24.40 -8.58
C TRP A 141 -10.23 -24.07 -9.62
N ASP A 142 -11.45 -23.76 -9.17
CA ASP A 142 -12.50 -23.21 -10.05
C ASP A 142 -12.36 -21.69 -10.14
N VAL A 143 -11.97 -21.05 -9.04
CA VAL A 143 -11.81 -19.61 -8.90
C VAL A 143 -10.51 -19.28 -8.19
N VAL A 144 -9.81 -18.27 -8.69
CA VAL A 144 -8.66 -17.67 -8.01
C VAL A 144 -8.96 -16.19 -7.76
N VAL A 145 -8.98 -15.80 -6.50
CA VAL A 145 -9.20 -14.43 -6.04
C VAL A 145 -7.85 -13.74 -5.89
N LEU A 146 -7.63 -12.67 -6.64
CA LEU A 146 -6.42 -11.86 -6.58
C LEU A 146 -6.67 -10.57 -5.79
N GLN A 147 -5.88 -10.37 -4.74
CA GLN A 147 -5.88 -9.17 -3.91
C GLN A 147 -4.49 -8.54 -3.92
N GLU A 148 -4.41 -7.29 -4.39
CA GLU A 148 -3.19 -6.48 -4.31
C GLU A 148 -3.04 -5.84 -2.93
N GLN A 149 -1.83 -5.38 -2.59
CA GLN A 149 -1.57 -4.57 -1.41
C GLN A 149 -2.55 -3.38 -1.33
N SER A 150 -3.02 -3.06 -0.12
CA SER A 150 -4.17 -2.17 0.14
C SER A 150 -4.06 -0.73 -0.39
N MET A 151 -2.87 -0.29 -0.79
CA MET A 151 -2.58 1.00 -1.40
C MET A 151 -1.88 0.85 -2.75
N LEU A 152 -1.99 -0.33 -3.39
CA LEU A 152 -1.29 -0.72 -4.63
C LEU A 152 0.23 -0.80 -4.47
N GLY A 153 0.68 -1.03 -3.23
CA GLY A 153 2.06 -0.97 -2.81
C GLY A 153 2.30 0.11 -1.76
N VAL A 154 3.42 0.04 -1.05
CA VAL A 154 3.79 1.11 -0.12
C VAL A 154 4.17 2.34 -0.94
N HIS A 155 3.43 3.42 -0.76
CA HIS A 155 3.74 4.73 -1.35
C HIS A 155 3.49 5.80 -0.29
N LEU A 156 4.49 6.66 -0.10
CA LEU A 156 4.41 7.81 0.78
C LEU A 156 4.59 9.05 -0.08
N VAL A 157 3.85 10.11 0.24
CA VAL A 157 3.93 11.44 -0.36
C VAL A 157 4.10 12.39 0.82
N ASP A 158 5.26 13.04 0.92
CA ASP A 158 5.60 13.89 2.08
C ASP A 158 5.35 13.19 3.44
N GLY A 159 5.74 11.91 3.52
CA GLY A 159 5.61 11.08 4.73
C GLY A 159 4.19 10.59 5.02
N ALA A 160 3.19 11.02 4.25
CA ALA A 160 1.82 10.55 4.36
C ALA A 160 1.56 9.39 3.38
N PRO A 161 0.88 8.30 3.80
CA PRO A 161 0.50 7.22 2.90
C PRO A 161 -0.43 7.71 1.78
N ALA A 162 -0.14 7.31 0.54
CA ALA A 162 -0.95 7.61 -0.64
C ALA A 162 -1.16 6.34 -1.48
N ILE A 163 -2.14 6.36 -2.38
CA ILE A 163 -2.36 5.26 -3.33
C ILE A 163 -1.27 5.31 -4.40
N ASN A 164 -0.56 4.19 -4.59
CA ASN A 164 0.48 4.06 -5.60
C ASN A 164 -0.11 3.94 -7.01
N ALA A 165 0.71 4.17 -8.03
CA ALA A 165 0.34 3.92 -9.41
C ALA A 165 0.02 2.43 -9.64
N PRO A 166 -1.02 2.10 -10.41
CA PRO A 166 -1.48 0.73 -10.58
C PRO A 166 -0.59 -0.12 -11.52
N ARG A 167 0.50 0.42 -12.04
CA ARG A 167 1.31 -0.21 -13.11
C ARG A 167 1.80 -1.61 -12.75
N LEU A 168 2.40 -1.76 -11.57
CA LEU A 168 2.92 -3.05 -11.11
C LEU A 168 1.78 -4.01 -10.76
N PHE A 169 0.75 -3.52 -10.08
CA PHE A 169 -0.48 -4.28 -9.84
C PHE A 169 -1.02 -4.87 -11.15
N HIS A 170 -1.27 -4.03 -12.15
CA HIS A 170 -1.78 -4.44 -13.46
C HIS A 170 -0.87 -5.43 -14.17
N ARG A 171 0.46 -5.21 -14.14
CA ARG A 171 1.43 -6.10 -14.77
C ARG A 171 1.37 -7.51 -14.17
N TYR A 172 1.44 -7.63 -12.85
CA TYR A 172 1.48 -8.92 -12.19
C TYR A 172 0.12 -9.61 -12.11
N ALA A 173 -0.97 -8.86 -11.99
CA ALA A 173 -2.30 -9.43 -12.10
C ALA A 173 -2.57 -10.01 -13.51
N ARG A 174 -2.08 -9.36 -14.60
CA ARG A 174 -2.13 -9.95 -15.96
C ARG A 174 -1.31 -11.23 -16.08
N LEU A 175 -0.16 -11.30 -15.40
CA LEU A 175 0.68 -12.51 -15.37
C LEU A 175 -0.06 -13.65 -14.67
N PHE A 176 -0.65 -13.38 -13.50
CA PHE A 176 -1.49 -14.35 -12.80
C PHE A 176 -2.72 -14.77 -13.59
N ASP A 177 -3.48 -13.82 -14.17
CA ASP A 177 -4.68 -14.14 -14.97
C ASP A 177 -4.36 -15.13 -16.11
N ARG A 178 -3.24 -14.93 -16.80
CA ARG A 178 -2.78 -15.88 -17.84
C ARG A 178 -2.52 -17.27 -17.28
N ALA A 179 -1.90 -17.38 -16.10
CA ALA A 179 -1.64 -18.67 -15.46
C ALA A 179 -2.95 -19.33 -14.98
N ILE A 180 -3.82 -18.56 -14.35
CA ILE A 180 -5.14 -18.98 -13.83
C ILE A 180 -5.98 -19.55 -14.98
N ARG A 181 -6.09 -18.82 -16.10
CA ARG A 181 -6.84 -19.26 -17.28
C ARG A 181 -6.24 -20.50 -17.93
N ARG A 182 -4.92 -20.59 -18.00
CA ARG A 182 -4.23 -21.79 -18.52
C ARG A 182 -4.53 -23.03 -17.67
N ALA A 183 -4.70 -22.83 -16.36
CA ALA A 183 -5.08 -23.88 -15.42
C ALA A 183 -6.60 -24.18 -15.42
N GLY A 184 -7.41 -23.48 -16.22
CA GLY A 184 -8.86 -23.69 -16.34
C GLY A 184 -9.72 -22.99 -15.29
N ALA A 185 -9.12 -22.13 -14.46
CA ALA A 185 -9.81 -21.37 -13.42
C ALA A 185 -10.24 -19.98 -13.91
N ARG A 186 -11.20 -19.36 -13.19
CA ARG A 186 -11.59 -17.96 -13.40
C ARG A 186 -10.90 -17.03 -12.40
N THR A 187 -10.44 -15.88 -12.89
CA THR A 187 -9.90 -14.79 -12.06
C THR A 187 -11.03 -13.93 -11.49
N VAL A 188 -10.98 -13.65 -10.19
CA VAL A 188 -11.79 -12.61 -9.52
C VAL A 188 -10.86 -11.61 -8.86
N LEU A 189 -11.06 -10.31 -9.12
CA LEU A 189 -10.27 -9.24 -8.50
C LEU A 189 -10.97 -8.74 -7.23
N TYR A 190 -10.28 -8.78 -6.10
CA TYR A 190 -10.79 -8.29 -4.82
C TYR A 190 -10.47 -6.79 -4.65
N SER A 191 -11.41 -5.91 -5.04
CA SER A 191 -11.25 -4.45 -4.89
C SER A 191 -11.40 -4.02 -3.43
N THR A 192 -10.30 -3.61 -2.81
CA THR A 192 -10.19 -3.30 -1.38
C THR A 192 -10.73 -1.91 -1.02
N TRP A 193 -10.60 -1.53 0.26
CA TRP A 193 -11.04 -0.24 0.79
C TRP A 193 -9.89 0.71 1.12
N ARG A 194 -10.17 2.01 1.14
CA ARG A 194 -9.28 3.06 1.67
C ARG A 194 -9.13 2.92 3.18
N ARG A 195 -7.98 3.35 3.73
CA ARG A 195 -7.79 3.48 5.19
C ARG A 195 -8.79 4.47 5.80
N ARG A 196 -9.11 4.30 7.09
CA ARG A 196 -10.19 5.03 7.78
C ARG A 196 -10.11 6.55 7.58
N GLU A 197 -8.94 7.13 7.84
CA GLU A 197 -8.68 8.57 7.77
C GLU A 197 -8.14 9.06 6.40
N ALA A 198 -7.99 8.17 5.42
CA ALA A 198 -7.47 8.55 4.10
C ALA A 198 -8.49 9.40 3.33
N PRO A 199 -8.08 10.32 2.44
CA PRO A 199 -9.01 11.08 1.59
C PRO A 199 -9.95 10.19 0.78
N ALA A 200 -11.16 10.68 0.47
CA ALA A 200 -12.12 9.95 -0.38
C ALA A 200 -11.54 9.60 -1.77
N ALA A 201 -10.67 10.45 -2.31
CA ALA A 201 -9.94 10.22 -3.56
C ALA A 201 -9.13 8.90 -3.57
N HIS A 202 -8.70 8.41 -2.41
CA HIS A 202 -7.98 7.13 -2.34
C HIS A 202 -8.88 5.96 -2.72
N GLN A 203 -10.16 6.00 -2.34
CA GLN A 203 -11.07 4.93 -2.71
C GLN A 203 -11.37 4.94 -4.21
N ALA A 204 -11.59 6.12 -4.78
CA ALA A 204 -11.72 6.27 -6.23
C ALA A 204 -10.50 5.68 -6.96
N ALA A 205 -9.28 5.83 -6.41
CA ALA A 205 -8.05 5.37 -7.05
C ALA A 205 -7.90 3.85 -7.01
N LEU A 206 -8.32 3.24 -5.92
CA LEU A 206 -8.45 1.79 -5.85
C LEU A 206 -9.51 1.32 -6.86
N ASP A 207 -10.70 1.92 -6.85
CA ASP A 207 -11.80 1.50 -7.72
C ASP A 207 -11.43 1.59 -9.22
N ASP A 208 -10.83 2.69 -9.67
CA ASP A 208 -10.34 2.81 -11.06
C ASP A 208 -9.26 1.78 -11.40
N ALA A 209 -8.28 1.57 -10.51
CA ALA A 209 -7.23 0.59 -10.73
C ALA A 209 -7.79 -0.82 -10.93
N TYR A 210 -8.73 -1.25 -10.09
CA TYR A 210 -9.35 -2.56 -10.17
C TYR A 210 -10.31 -2.68 -11.36
N LEU A 211 -11.16 -1.68 -11.61
CA LEU A 211 -12.15 -1.71 -12.70
C LEU A 211 -11.51 -1.57 -14.08
N THR A 212 -10.44 -0.78 -14.21
CA THR A 212 -9.65 -0.70 -15.44
C THR A 212 -8.98 -2.03 -15.75
N LEU A 213 -8.37 -2.67 -14.75
CA LEU A 213 -7.79 -3.99 -14.92
C LEU A 213 -8.86 -5.02 -15.28
N GLY A 214 -9.95 -5.11 -14.51
CA GLY A 214 -11.04 -6.06 -14.71
C GLY A 214 -11.60 -6.00 -16.13
N ARG A 215 -11.87 -4.79 -16.66
CA ARG A 215 -12.26 -4.59 -18.07
C ARG A 215 -11.19 -5.09 -19.05
N SER A 216 -9.93 -4.76 -18.80
CA SER A 216 -8.83 -5.08 -19.72
C SER A 216 -8.50 -6.58 -19.80
N ILE A 217 -8.69 -7.34 -18.73
CA ILE A 217 -8.46 -8.79 -18.73
C ILE A 217 -9.77 -9.58 -18.87
N GLY A 218 -10.94 -8.97 -18.71
CA GLY A 218 -12.23 -9.68 -18.68
C GLY A 218 -12.40 -10.52 -17.42
N ALA A 219 -12.01 -9.98 -16.26
CA ALA A 219 -12.17 -10.60 -14.96
C ALA A 219 -13.25 -9.87 -14.15
N ASP A 220 -13.99 -10.61 -13.34
CA ASP A 220 -14.96 -10.02 -12.43
C ASP A 220 -14.26 -9.25 -11.31
N VAL A 221 -14.81 -8.11 -10.93
CA VAL A 221 -14.31 -7.29 -9.82
C VAL A 221 -15.31 -7.36 -8.69
N ALA A 222 -14.88 -7.82 -7.51
CA ALA A 222 -15.66 -7.78 -6.29
C ALA A 222 -15.52 -6.39 -5.64
N PRO A 223 -16.55 -5.52 -5.67
CA PRO A 223 -16.45 -4.11 -5.28
C PRO A 223 -16.57 -3.93 -3.76
N VAL A 224 -15.66 -4.54 -3.00
CA VAL A 224 -15.71 -4.51 -1.53
C VAL A 224 -15.51 -3.09 -1.00
N GLY A 225 -14.58 -2.33 -1.59
CA GLY A 225 -14.39 -0.91 -1.28
C GLY A 225 -15.65 -0.05 -1.41
N ASP A 226 -16.45 -0.27 -2.46
CA ASP A 226 -17.73 0.42 -2.64
C ASP A 226 -18.74 0.06 -1.54
N ALA A 227 -18.88 -1.23 -1.23
CA ALA A 227 -19.76 -1.68 -0.15
C ALA A 227 -19.36 -1.08 1.21
N TRP A 228 -18.04 -0.99 1.47
CA TRP A 228 -17.49 -0.32 2.65
C TRP A 228 -17.87 1.15 2.71
N GLN A 229 -17.75 1.89 1.60
CA GLN A 229 -18.18 3.29 1.55
C GLN A 229 -19.65 3.46 1.90
N ARG A 230 -20.53 2.62 1.34
CA ARG A 230 -21.97 2.68 1.60
C ARG A 230 -22.30 2.47 3.07
N VAL A 231 -21.62 1.53 3.73
CA VAL A 231 -21.79 1.29 5.17
C VAL A 231 -21.28 2.48 5.98
N ARG A 232 -20.08 2.99 5.68
CA ARG A 232 -19.49 4.13 6.39
C ARG A 232 -20.36 5.39 6.28
N SER A 233 -20.99 5.62 5.13
CA SER A 233 -21.89 6.75 4.92
C SER A 233 -23.27 6.53 5.56
N GLY A 234 -23.82 5.32 5.48
CA GLY A 234 -25.17 5.04 5.98
C GLY A 234 -25.26 4.72 7.48
N ARG A 235 -24.19 4.19 8.08
CA ARG A 235 -24.11 3.86 9.51
C ARG A 235 -22.68 4.05 10.03
N PRO A 236 -22.19 5.30 10.19
CA PRO A 236 -20.80 5.58 10.54
C PRO A 236 -20.35 5.04 11.91
N SER A 237 -21.29 4.73 12.81
CA SER A 237 -21.00 4.09 14.10
C SER A 237 -20.73 2.59 14.02
N LEU A 238 -21.03 1.95 12.89
CA LEU A 238 -20.68 0.54 12.65
C LEU A 238 -19.22 0.46 12.22
N GLU A 239 -18.35 0.06 13.15
CA GLU A 239 -16.92 0.00 12.91
C GLU A 239 -16.54 -1.20 12.01
N LEU A 240 -15.97 -0.89 10.85
CA LEU A 240 -15.49 -1.86 9.87
C LEU A 240 -13.98 -2.10 9.97
N TYR A 241 -13.25 -1.25 10.70
CA TYR A 241 -11.82 -1.33 10.87
C TYR A 241 -11.46 -1.92 12.23
N GLU A 242 -10.32 -2.61 12.29
CA GLU A 242 -9.58 -2.72 13.54
C GLU A 242 -9.10 -1.33 14.00
N PRO A 243 -8.65 -1.17 15.27
CA PRO A 243 -8.23 0.13 15.80
C PRO A 243 -7.17 0.86 14.97
N ASP A 244 -6.35 0.12 14.22
CA ASP A 244 -5.32 0.66 13.33
C ASP A 244 -5.85 1.42 12.10
N GLY A 245 -7.17 1.39 11.86
CA GLY A 245 -7.81 2.11 10.76
C GLY A 245 -7.47 1.55 9.37
N SER A 246 -6.99 0.31 9.29
CA SER A 246 -6.60 -0.37 8.05
C SER A 246 -7.21 -1.77 7.96
N HIS A 247 -6.90 -2.66 8.91
CA HIS A 247 -7.37 -4.04 8.86
C HIS A 247 -8.88 -4.15 9.09
N PRO A 248 -9.55 -5.18 8.56
CA PRO A 248 -10.98 -5.32 8.74
C PRO A 248 -11.32 -5.85 10.14
N SER A 249 -12.35 -5.28 10.75
CA SER A 249 -13.05 -5.88 11.89
C SER A 249 -13.80 -7.15 11.44
N ALA A 250 -14.41 -7.88 12.38
CA ALA A 250 -15.32 -8.99 12.05
C ALA A 250 -16.47 -8.55 11.11
N ALA A 251 -17.03 -7.34 11.32
CA ALA A 251 -18.05 -6.78 10.45
C ALA A 251 -17.50 -6.41 9.06
N GLY A 252 -16.29 -5.86 8.99
CA GLY A 252 -15.60 -5.57 7.73
C GLY A 252 -15.32 -6.84 6.91
N THR A 253 -14.88 -7.91 7.58
CA THR A 253 -14.62 -9.22 6.97
C THR A 253 -15.92 -9.86 6.48
N TYR A 254 -16.99 -9.81 7.27
CA TYR A 254 -18.31 -10.29 6.86
C TYR A 254 -18.81 -9.61 5.59
N LEU A 255 -18.71 -8.28 5.53
CA LEU A 255 -19.09 -7.51 4.36
C LEU A 255 -18.26 -7.90 3.12
N ALA A 256 -16.95 -8.07 3.29
CA ALA A 256 -16.07 -8.53 2.21
C ALA A 256 -16.46 -9.92 1.70
N ALA A 257 -16.70 -10.88 2.60
CA ALA A 257 -17.12 -12.24 2.24
C ALA A 257 -18.45 -12.24 1.47
N THR A 258 -19.39 -11.41 1.92
CA THR A 258 -20.71 -11.25 1.33
C THR A 258 -20.63 -10.72 -0.12
N VAL A 259 -19.80 -9.70 -0.37
CA VAL A 259 -19.57 -9.13 -1.71
C VAL A 259 -18.82 -10.12 -2.60
N LEU A 260 -17.78 -10.77 -2.08
CA LEU A 260 -17.00 -11.78 -2.83
C LEU A 260 -17.90 -12.93 -3.26
N TRP A 261 -18.71 -13.48 -2.37
CA TRP A 261 -19.62 -14.56 -2.71
C TRP A 261 -20.67 -14.12 -3.73
N GLY A 262 -21.26 -12.93 -3.60
CA GLY A 262 -22.20 -12.41 -4.60
C GLY A 262 -21.55 -12.25 -5.99
N THR A 263 -20.29 -11.82 -6.04
CA THR A 263 -19.50 -11.74 -7.27
C THR A 263 -19.20 -13.12 -7.86
N ILE A 264 -18.81 -14.08 -7.01
CA ILE A 264 -18.40 -15.42 -7.44
C ILE A 264 -19.59 -16.24 -7.94
N SER A 265 -20.71 -16.20 -7.20
CA SER A 265 -21.92 -16.97 -7.49
C SER A 265 -22.84 -16.32 -8.51
N GLY A 266 -22.73 -15.01 -8.74
CA GLY A 266 -23.70 -14.23 -9.52
C GLY A 266 -25.07 -14.11 -8.86
N THR A 267 -25.21 -14.54 -7.60
CA THR A 267 -26.47 -14.47 -6.85
C THR A 267 -26.45 -13.31 -5.85
N PRO A 268 -27.58 -12.63 -5.61
CA PRO A 268 -27.65 -11.59 -4.60
C PRO A 268 -27.27 -12.14 -3.22
N PRO A 269 -26.36 -11.48 -2.48
CA PRO A 269 -25.86 -12.01 -1.23
C PRO A 269 -26.81 -11.65 -0.06
N ILE A 270 -28.01 -12.23 -0.09
CA ILE A 270 -29.08 -12.02 0.89
C ILE A 270 -29.36 -13.31 1.67
N ALA A 271 -29.88 -13.14 2.89
CA ALA A 271 -30.23 -14.20 3.83
C ALA A 271 -29.03 -15.08 4.29
N PHE A 272 -27.83 -14.51 4.39
CA PHE A 272 -26.70 -15.20 5.03
C PHE A 272 -26.84 -15.24 6.55
N PRO A 273 -26.30 -16.29 7.20
CA PRO A 273 -26.21 -16.33 8.66
C PRO A 273 -25.41 -15.13 9.17
N SER A 274 -25.72 -14.65 10.38
CA SER A 274 -25.00 -13.55 11.03
C SER A 274 -23.74 -14.00 11.78
N ARG A 275 -23.54 -15.31 11.90
CA ARG A 275 -22.39 -15.94 12.54
C ARG A 275 -21.66 -16.84 11.55
N ALA A 276 -20.33 -16.77 11.56
CA ALA A 276 -19.46 -17.64 10.79
C ALA A 276 -18.41 -18.29 11.71
N ARG A 277 -18.20 -19.59 11.52
CA ARG A 277 -17.17 -20.37 12.24
C ARG A 277 -16.15 -20.89 11.23
N GLY A 278 -14.91 -21.00 11.68
CA GLY A 278 -13.78 -21.45 10.86
C GLY A 278 -12.54 -21.59 11.70
N ARG A 279 -11.39 -21.78 11.06
CA ARG A 279 -10.10 -21.91 11.75
C ARG A 279 -9.55 -20.51 12.02
N ALA A 280 -9.28 -20.18 13.27
CA ALA A 280 -8.59 -18.93 13.58
C ALA A 280 -7.12 -18.99 13.12
N ILE A 281 -6.54 -17.83 12.87
CA ILE A 281 -5.14 -17.68 12.48
C ILE A 281 -4.43 -16.99 13.64
N ARG A 282 -3.40 -17.64 14.20
CA ARG A 282 -2.51 -17.02 15.20
C ARG A 282 -1.15 -16.74 14.59
N ASP A 283 -0.59 -15.61 15.00
CA ASP A 283 0.81 -15.18 14.89
C ASP A 283 1.39 -15.09 13.46
N LEU A 284 1.87 -13.91 13.08
CA LEU A 284 2.31 -13.62 11.71
C LEU A 284 3.67 -12.92 11.66
N GLY A 285 4.51 -13.17 12.67
CA GLY A 285 5.91 -12.73 12.66
C GLY A 285 6.81 -13.57 11.75
N THR A 286 6.68 -14.90 11.75
CA THR A 286 7.64 -15.80 11.07
C THR A 286 7.08 -17.15 10.58
N GLY A 287 5.78 -17.40 10.71
CA GLY A 287 5.14 -18.63 10.21
C GLY A 287 3.70 -18.74 10.69
N SER A 288 2.74 -18.71 9.76
CA SER A 288 1.31 -18.81 10.07
C SER A 288 0.93 -20.25 10.39
N GLY A 289 0.32 -20.49 11.54
CA GLY A 289 -0.41 -21.73 11.84
C GLY A 289 -1.91 -21.48 11.85
N LEU A 290 -2.67 -22.29 11.11
CA LEU A 290 -4.11 -22.40 11.33
C LEU A 290 -4.32 -23.11 12.67
N GLU A 291 -5.21 -22.61 13.52
CA GLU A 291 -5.66 -23.39 14.66
C GLU A 291 -6.40 -24.64 14.16
N ASP A 292 -6.12 -25.79 14.78
CA ASP A 292 -6.81 -27.04 14.47
C ASP A 292 -8.29 -27.02 14.92
N THR A 293 -8.64 -26.12 15.85
CA THR A 293 -10.00 -26.01 16.40
C THR A 293 -10.83 -24.92 15.72
N LEU A 294 -12.08 -25.27 15.37
CA LEU A 294 -13.05 -24.32 14.83
C LEU A 294 -13.53 -23.32 15.90
N SER A 295 -13.22 -22.05 15.68
CA SER A 295 -13.65 -20.93 16.51
C SER A 295 -14.70 -20.07 15.81
N THR A 296 -15.32 -19.14 16.56
CA THR A 296 -16.20 -18.13 15.98
C THR A 296 -15.34 -17.03 15.38
N LEU A 297 -15.40 -16.88 14.06
CA LEU A 297 -14.64 -15.86 13.32
C LEU A 297 -15.43 -14.56 13.21
N VAL A 298 -16.76 -14.68 13.04
CA VAL A 298 -17.69 -13.55 13.00
C VAL A 298 -18.92 -13.87 13.81
N ASP A 299 -19.37 -12.92 14.63
CA ASP A 299 -20.61 -12.99 15.40
C ASP A 299 -21.28 -11.61 15.40
N LEU A 300 -22.28 -11.41 14.55
CA LEU A 300 -22.97 -10.14 14.41
C LEU A 300 -24.41 -10.24 14.89
N PRO A 301 -24.97 -9.15 15.45
CA PRO A 301 -26.42 -9.01 15.56
C PRO A 301 -27.09 -9.20 14.19
N ALA A 302 -28.24 -9.87 14.16
CA ALA A 302 -28.91 -10.24 12.91
C ALA A 302 -29.24 -9.01 12.04
N GLU A 303 -29.65 -7.91 12.67
CA GLU A 303 -29.96 -6.64 12.00
C GLU A 303 -28.71 -5.99 11.39
N VAL A 304 -27.54 -6.16 12.02
CA VAL A 304 -26.26 -5.69 11.46
C VAL A 304 -25.89 -6.52 10.24
N ALA A 305 -25.98 -7.85 10.35
CA ALA A 305 -25.71 -8.74 9.21
C ALA A 305 -26.63 -8.45 8.01
N GLN A 306 -27.94 -8.29 8.26
CA GLN A 306 -28.91 -7.94 7.23
C GLN A 306 -28.61 -6.57 6.58
N TYR A 307 -28.20 -5.58 7.38
CA TYR A 307 -27.79 -4.28 6.85
C TYR A 307 -26.55 -4.42 5.95
N LEU A 308 -25.51 -5.13 6.39
CA LEU A 308 -24.30 -5.36 5.61
C LEU A 308 -24.61 -6.10 4.29
N GLN A 309 -25.46 -7.12 4.31
CA GLN A 309 -25.95 -7.83 3.12
C GLN A 309 -26.66 -6.89 2.14
N SER A 310 -27.49 -5.97 2.63
CA SER A 310 -28.17 -4.99 1.77
C SER A 310 -27.17 -4.07 1.06
N ARG A 311 -26.13 -3.60 1.77
CA ARG A 311 -25.09 -2.73 1.20
C ARG A 311 -24.19 -3.47 0.22
N ALA A 312 -23.88 -4.74 0.50
CA ALA A 312 -23.18 -5.60 -0.45
C ALA A 312 -23.99 -5.79 -1.74
N ALA A 313 -25.29 -6.07 -1.62
CA ALA A 313 -26.17 -6.27 -2.76
C ALA A 313 -26.33 -5.00 -3.61
N GLU A 314 -26.34 -3.82 -2.98
CA GLU A 314 -26.33 -2.54 -3.69
C GLU A 314 -25.03 -2.31 -4.47
N ALA A 315 -23.88 -2.55 -3.84
CA ALA A 315 -22.58 -2.41 -4.48
C ALA A 315 -22.42 -3.32 -5.71
N LEU A 316 -23.00 -4.53 -5.66
CA LEU A 316 -22.98 -5.48 -6.78
C LEU A 316 -23.91 -5.08 -7.93
N ARG A 317 -25.09 -4.52 -7.65
CA ARG A 317 -26.07 -4.11 -8.69
C ARG A 317 -25.70 -2.81 -9.37
N GLN A 318 -25.21 -1.86 -8.59
CA GLN A 318 -24.91 -0.50 -9.03
C GLN A 318 -23.53 -0.13 -8.50
N PRO A 319 -22.45 -0.76 -9.01
CA PRO A 319 -21.10 -0.39 -8.62
C PRO A 319 -20.92 1.10 -8.88
N SER A 320 -20.33 1.81 -7.92
CA SER A 320 -20.06 3.24 -8.11
C SER A 320 -19.28 3.45 -9.41
N PRO A 321 -19.63 4.49 -10.19
CA PRO A 321 -18.92 4.76 -11.42
C PRO A 321 -17.43 4.92 -11.12
N SER A 322 -16.57 4.28 -11.92
CA SER A 322 -15.14 4.58 -11.88
C SER A 322 -14.98 6.03 -12.34
N SER A 323 -14.74 6.95 -11.42
CA SER A 323 -14.00 8.14 -11.80
C SER A 323 -12.55 7.69 -11.91
N SER A 324 -11.90 7.91 -13.05
CA SER A 324 -10.45 7.87 -13.07
C SER A 324 -10.00 8.99 -12.15
N PRO A 325 -9.52 8.69 -10.93
CA PRO A 325 -8.90 9.74 -10.19
C PRO A 325 -7.62 10.04 -10.94
N THR A 326 -7.33 11.31 -11.07
CA THR A 326 -5.94 11.70 -11.20
C THR A 326 -5.22 11.01 -10.04
N PRO A 327 -4.23 10.12 -10.28
CA PRO A 327 -3.30 9.72 -9.23
C PRO A 327 -2.95 10.98 -8.46
N ALA A 328 -2.91 10.95 -7.12
CA ALA A 328 -2.56 12.14 -6.35
C ALA A 328 -1.40 12.80 -7.10
N PRO A 329 -1.63 13.94 -7.76
CA PRO A 329 -0.63 14.42 -8.68
C PRO A 329 0.57 14.66 -7.77
N LEU A 330 1.77 14.27 -8.22
CA LEU A 330 2.94 15.04 -7.83
C LEU A 330 2.45 16.51 -7.87
N PRO A 331 2.61 17.32 -6.81
CA PRO A 331 1.88 18.57 -6.62
C PRO A 331 1.66 19.26 -7.96
N ALA A 332 0.46 19.78 -8.22
CA ALA A 332 0.00 20.32 -9.52
C ALA A 332 1.04 21.17 -10.29
N ASP A 333 2.02 21.67 -9.55
CA ASP A 333 3.21 22.42 -9.89
C ASP A 333 4.31 21.65 -10.66
N SER A 334 4.23 20.33 -10.81
CA SER A 334 5.23 19.51 -11.53
C SER A 334 4.87 19.16 -12.98
N ALA A 335 3.60 19.35 -13.39
CA ALA A 335 3.11 18.96 -14.72
C ALA A 335 2.97 20.14 -15.71
N HIS A 336 3.18 21.39 -15.26
CA HIS A 336 2.86 22.61 -16.04
C HIS A 336 3.93 23.71 -15.97
N GLY A 337 5.20 23.36 -15.77
CA GLY A 337 6.31 24.32 -15.83
C GLY A 337 6.96 24.40 -17.21
N GLU A 338 7.67 25.49 -17.48
CA GLU A 338 8.52 25.61 -18.66
C GLU A 338 9.79 24.78 -18.48
N ALA A 339 10.32 24.29 -19.61
CA ALA A 339 11.60 23.61 -19.63
C ALA A 339 12.71 24.56 -19.21
N PRO A 340 13.49 24.28 -18.15
CA PRO A 340 14.69 25.06 -17.90
C PRO A 340 15.65 24.92 -19.08
N ALA A 341 16.07 26.04 -19.65
CA ALA A 341 17.13 26.03 -20.65
C ALA A 341 18.45 25.59 -19.98
N LEU A 342 19.17 24.63 -20.58
CA LEU A 342 20.37 24.03 -19.96
C LEU A 342 21.47 25.05 -19.68
N ASP A 343 21.56 26.11 -20.49
CA ASP A 343 22.45 27.25 -20.35
C ASP A 343 22.03 28.23 -19.24
N ALA A 344 20.75 28.23 -18.84
CA ALA A 344 20.21 29.04 -17.75
C ALA A 344 20.31 28.35 -16.37
N LEU A 345 20.74 27.09 -16.32
CA LEU A 345 20.89 26.32 -15.08
C LEU A 345 22.12 26.67 -14.21
N PRO A 346 23.32 26.99 -14.77
CA PRO A 346 24.52 27.22 -13.96
C PRO A 346 24.34 28.32 -12.91
N GLY A 347 24.57 27.99 -11.65
CA GLY A 347 24.32 28.85 -10.50
C GLY A 347 24.09 28.07 -9.22
N THR A 348 23.82 28.80 -8.13
CA THR A 348 23.42 28.22 -6.85
C THR A 348 21.93 28.39 -6.67
N TRP A 349 21.24 27.29 -6.40
CA TRP A 349 19.81 27.21 -6.17
C TRP A 349 19.58 26.76 -4.73
N THR A 350 18.71 27.45 -4.00
CA THR A 350 18.45 27.17 -2.58
C THR A 350 16.96 27.13 -2.31
N GLY A 351 16.54 26.27 -1.41
CA GLY A 351 15.15 26.25 -0.95
C GLY A 351 14.90 25.11 0.01
N THR A 352 13.69 24.55 -0.04
CA THR A 352 13.28 23.51 0.90
C THR A 352 12.84 22.26 0.15
N MET A 353 13.12 21.10 0.75
CA MET A 353 12.57 19.82 0.38
C MET A 353 11.80 19.26 1.57
N ARG A 354 10.59 18.75 1.37
CA ARG A 354 9.96 17.87 2.37
C ARG A 354 10.53 16.48 2.18
N LEU A 355 11.48 16.06 3.00
CA LEU A 355 12.00 14.71 2.97
C LEU A 355 11.25 13.86 4.00
N TYR A 356 10.52 12.85 3.55
CA TYR A 356 9.53 12.15 4.36
C TYR A 356 8.55 13.17 4.98
N ASP A 357 8.44 13.23 6.31
CA ASP A 357 7.53 14.14 7.01
C ASP A 357 8.17 15.47 7.44
N ALA A 358 9.45 15.71 7.14
CA ALA A 358 10.21 16.85 7.67
C ALA A 358 10.73 17.80 6.57
N PRO A 359 10.64 19.13 6.79
CA PRO A 359 11.33 20.07 5.91
C PRO A 359 12.84 20.00 6.14
N VAL A 360 13.58 19.95 5.04
CA VAL A 360 15.04 19.97 4.97
C VAL A 360 15.43 21.12 4.04
N GLU A 361 16.42 21.92 4.43
CA GLU A 361 16.97 22.94 3.53
C GLU A 361 17.87 22.28 2.50
N VAL A 362 17.77 22.72 1.25
CA VAL A 362 18.48 22.11 0.13
C VAL A 362 19.23 23.17 -0.67
N THR A 363 20.43 22.81 -1.12
CA THR A 363 21.21 23.59 -2.08
C THR A 363 21.57 22.73 -3.30
N LEU A 364 21.17 23.17 -4.49
CA LEU A 364 21.61 22.61 -5.77
C LEU A 364 22.60 23.60 -6.42
N ARG A 365 23.86 23.19 -6.55
CA ARG A 365 24.89 24.00 -7.21
C ARG A 365 25.21 23.38 -8.55
N ILE A 366 25.05 24.14 -9.63
CA ILE A 366 25.32 23.71 -11.01
C ILE A 366 26.43 24.58 -11.57
N THR A 367 27.46 23.97 -12.13
CA THR A 367 28.56 24.63 -12.85
C THR A 367 28.64 24.12 -14.28
N SER A 368 29.11 24.98 -15.20
CA SER A 368 29.36 24.60 -16.59
C SER A 368 30.85 24.77 -16.88
N ALA A 369 31.49 23.73 -17.39
CA ALA A 369 32.87 23.77 -17.84
C ALA A 369 32.97 23.11 -19.22
N GLY A 370 33.35 23.88 -20.25
CA GLY A 370 33.47 23.37 -21.62
C GLY A 370 32.17 22.78 -22.19
N GLY A 371 31.02 23.35 -21.83
CA GLY A 371 29.70 22.84 -22.24
C GLY A 371 29.19 21.64 -21.45
N THR A 372 29.99 21.08 -20.54
CA THR A 372 29.58 19.98 -19.66
C THR A 372 29.08 20.54 -18.33
N LEU A 373 27.85 20.18 -17.94
CA LEU A 373 27.31 20.53 -16.64
C LEU A 373 27.81 19.58 -15.55
N ARG A 374 28.23 20.14 -14.42
CA ARG A 374 28.50 19.41 -13.18
C ARG A 374 27.63 19.98 -12.09
N ALA A 375 27.12 19.14 -11.19
CA ALA A 375 26.26 19.62 -10.13
C ALA A 375 26.44 18.85 -8.83
N THR A 376 26.14 19.53 -7.73
CA THR A 376 26.08 18.95 -6.38
C THR A 376 24.75 19.28 -5.72
N TRP A 377 24.20 18.31 -5.00
CA TRP A 377 23.01 18.43 -4.17
C TRP A 377 23.44 18.35 -2.70
N THR A 378 23.09 19.37 -1.92
CA THR A 378 23.39 19.43 -0.48
C THR A 378 22.10 19.49 0.31
N GLU A 379 21.91 18.55 1.22
CA GLU A 379 20.83 18.52 2.21
C GLU A 379 21.35 19.03 3.54
N HIS A 380 20.70 20.05 4.12
CA HIS A 380 21.05 20.66 5.40
C HIS A 380 20.03 20.25 6.46
N TYR A 381 20.47 19.48 7.46
CA TYR A 381 19.57 18.96 8.49
C TYR A 381 19.50 19.91 9.70
N PRO A 382 18.32 20.05 10.31
CA PRO A 382 18.15 20.92 11.47
C PRO A 382 18.96 20.42 12.69
N ARG A 383 19.27 21.36 13.60
CA ARG A 383 19.83 21.12 14.95
C ARG A 383 21.20 20.43 15.00
N GLY A 384 22.13 20.84 14.15
CA GLY A 384 23.54 20.40 14.24
C GLY A 384 23.80 18.99 13.71
N ALA A 385 22.84 18.39 13.00
CA ALA A 385 22.98 17.08 12.35
C ALA A 385 23.84 17.10 11.06
N GLY A 386 24.48 18.25 10.75
CA GLY A 386 25.38 18.41 9.62
C GLY A 386 24.65 18.58 8.29
N SER A 387 25.40 18.45 7.20
CA SER A 387 24.88 18.43 5.83
C SER A 387 25.42 17.22 5.07
N LEU A 388 24.65 16.73 4.11
CA LEU A 388 25.05 15.68 3.18
C LEU A 388 25.16 16.29 1.78
N THR A 389 26.34 16.23 1.18
CA THR A 389 26.57 16.70 -0.19
C THR A 389 26.86 15.53 -1.12
N THR A 390 26.11 15.43 -2.20
CA THR A 390 26.19 14.35 -3.18
C THR A 390 26.39 14.94 -4.58
N SER A 391 27.25 14.33 -5.39
CA SER A 391 27.37 14.69 -6.80
C SER A 391 26.19 14.13 -7.59
N LEU A 392 25.64 14.91 -8.50
CA LEU A 392 24.57 14.46 -9.37
C LEU A 392 25.11 13.56 -10.48
N ALA A 393 24.35 12.53 -10.82
CA ALA A 393 24.52 11.75 -12.03
C ALA A 393 23.33 11.98 -12.99
N ASP A 394 23.52 11.69 -14.27
CA ASP A 394 22.50 11.77 -15.33
C ASP A 394 21.74 13.11 -15.42
N LEU A 395 22.39 14.23 -15.07
CA LEU A 395 21.79 15.57 -15.16
C LEU A 395 21.45 15.90 -16.62
N ARG A 396 20.17 16.00 -16.94
CA ARG A 396 19.69 16.30 -18.30
C ARG A 396 18.34 17.01 -18.28
N VAL A 397 18.01 17.68 -19.38
CA VAL A 397 16.65 18.19 -19.63
C VAL A 397 16.06 17.36 -20.77
N GLU A 398 14.95 16.68 -20.51
CA GLU A 398 14.32 15.74 -21.45
C GLU A 398 12.81 15.98 -21.45
N GLY A 399 12.22 16.23 -22.64
CA GLY A 399 10.78 16.52 -22.75
C GLY A 399 10.32 17.74 -21.92
N GLY A 400 11.23 18.69 -21.67
CA GLY A 400 10.99 19.87 -20.84
C GLY A 400 11.10 19.66 -19.33
N VAL A 401 11.62 18.51 -18.89
CA VAL A 401 11.80 18.18 -17.47
C VAL A 401 13.28 18.06 -17.14
N LEU A 402 13.75 18.78 -16.13
CA LEU A 402 15.07 18.60 -15.53
C LEU A 402 15.08 17.27 -14.77
N ARG A 403 16.03 16.39 -15.08
CA ARG A 403 16.18 15.07 -14.45
C ARG A 403 17.62 14.91 -13.97
N PHE A 404 17.80 14.31 -12.81
CA PHE A 404 19.09 13.90 -12.29
C PHE A 404 18.93 12.80 -11.23
N THR A 405 20.03 12.14 -10.89
CA THR A 405 20.07 11.13 -9.85
C THR A 405 21.10 11.48 -8.78
N ILE A 406 20.81 11.11 -7.53
CA ILE A 406 21.77 11.18 -6.43
C ILE A 406 21.96 9.78 -5.85
N ALA A 407 23.22 9.41 -5.64
CA ALA A 407 23.59 8.20 -4.91
C ALA A 407 23.64 8.55 -3.41
N ASP A 408 22.51 8.37 -2.71
CA ASP A 408 22.46 8.57 -1.27
C ASP A 408 23.10 7.37 -0.55
N PRO A 409 24.22 7.55 0.17
CA PRO A 409 24.90 6.46 0.87
C PRO A 409 24.06 5.84 2.01
N ARG A 410 22.98 6.50 2.44
CA ARG A 410 22.06 6.01 3.48
C ARG A 410 20.99 5.08 2.93
N VAL A 411 20.74 5.12 1.62
CA VAL A 411 19.74 4.31 0.95
C VAL A 411 20.44 3.15 0.26
N LEU A 412 20.17 1.93 0.72
CA LEU A 412 20.76 0.70 0.17
C LEU A 412 20.13 0.35 -1.20
N THR A 413 20.38 1.18 -2.23
CA THR A 413 19.93 1.03 -3.63
C THR A 413 18.40 0.92 -3.82
N PRO A 414 17.82 1.44 -4.93
CA PRO A 414 18.39 2.18 -6.06
C PRO A 414 18.65 3.67 -5.77
N PRO A 415 19.36 4.41 -6.65
CA PRO A 415 19.59 5.86 -6.49
C PRO A 415 18.28 6.64 -6.46
N ILE A 416 18.31 7.79 -5.77
CA ILE A 416 17.17 8.71 -5.71
C ILE A 416 17.13 9.48 -7.03
N ARG A 417 16.02 9.38 -7.74
CA ARG A 417 15.73 10.15 -8.95
C ARG A 417 15.06 11.46 -8.58
N HIS A 418 15.53 12.54 -9.14
CA HIS A 418 14.90 13.84 -9.07
C HIS A 418 14.38 14.24 -10.43
N GLN A 419 13.21 14.86 -10.44
CA GLN A 419 12.63 15.48 -11.62
C GLN A 419 12.00 16.82 -11.25
N GLY A 420 12.13 17.83 -12.10
CA GLY A 420 11.57 19.16 -11.83
C GLY A 420 11.46 20.04 -13.08
N VAL A 421 10.76 21.16 -12.93
CA VAL A 421 10.42 22.10 -14.00
C VAL A 421 10.60 23.55 -13.52
N TRP A 422 10.65 24.50 -14.45
CA TRP A 422 10.70 25.93 -14.12
C TRP A 422 9.29 26.48 -13.90
N ARG A 423 9.09 27.25 -12.82
CA ARG A 423 7.82 27.90 -12.53
C ARG A 423 8.04 29.22 -11.81
N ALA A 424 7.57 30.32 -12.41
CA ALA A 424 7.62 31.65 -11.80
C ALA A 424 9.01 32.06 -11.23
N GLY A 425 10.11 31.62 -11.89
CA GLY A 425 11.48 31.91 -11.45
C GLY A 425 12.08 30.90 -10.46
N GLU A 426 11.35 29.84 -10.14
CA GLU A 426 11.76 28.76 -9.24
C GLU A 426 11.91 27.43 -10.00
N LEU A 427 12.76 26.55 -9.49
CA LEU A 427 12.74 25.13 -9.85
C LEU A 427 11.87 24.39 -8.83
N VAL A 428 10.84 23.71 -9.32
CA VAL A 428 9.96 22.88 -8.49
C VAL A 428 10.03 21.45 -8.96
N GLY A 429 10.14 20.49 -8.04
CA GLY A 429 10.29 19.10 -8.41
C GLY A 429 10.07 18.12 -7.28
N VAL A 430 10.39 16.87 -7.55
CA VAL A 430 10.19 15.73 -6.66
C VAL A 430 11.43 14.86 -6.57
N ALA A 431 11.52 14.08 -5.49
CA ALA A 431 12.59 13.13 -5.23
C ALA A 431 11.97 11.75 -4.98
N GLU A 432 12.35 10.73 -5.75
CA GLU A 432 11.76 9.40 -5.71
C GLU A 432 12.85 8.32 -5.64
N VAL A 433 12.60 7.26 -4.86
CA VAL A 433 13.45 6.06 -4.81
C VAL A 433 12.67 4.85 -5.28
N GLY A 434 13.34 3.86 -5.85
CA GLY A 434 12.75 2.66 -6.46
C GLY A 434 13.16 2.56 -7.92
N THR A 435 12.85 1.49 -8.64
CA THR A 435 13.08 1.39 -10.09
C THR A 435 11.74 1.42 -10.82
N GLU A 436 11.74 1.22 -12.13
CA GLU A 436 10.50 0.87 -12.81
C GLU A 436 9.95 -0.49 -12.33
N GLU A 437 10.82 -1.37 -11.85
CA GLU A 437 10.52 -2.74 -11.44
C GLU A 437 10.30 -2.87 -9.92
N GLN A 438 10.62 -1.84 -9.14
CA GLN A 438 10.34 -1.73 -7.71
C GLN A 438 9.34 -0.59 -7.51
N LEU A 439 8.35 -0.75 -6.64
CA LEU A 439 7.36 0.31 -6.37
C LEU A 439 8.08 1.64 -6.04
N PRO A 440 7.92 2.71 -6.84
CA PRO A 440 8.57 3.97 -6.53
C PRO A 440 7.96 4.58 -5.26
N HIS A 441 8.83 4.97 -4.33
CA HIS A 441 8.49 5.71 -3.13
C HIS A 441 8.87 7.17 -3.37
N LEU A 442 7.89 8.06 -3.27
CA LEU A 442 8.14 9.49 -3.34
C LEU A 442 8.70 9.93 -1.98
N LEU A 443 9.98 10.25 -1.98
CA LEU A 443 10.69 10.70 -0.79
C LEU A 443 10.29 12.12 -0.40
N GLY A 444 9.94 12.94 -1.40
CA GLY A 444 9.67 14.35 -1.12
C GLY A 444 9.44 15.24 -2.31
N HIS A 445 8.99 16.46 -2.02
CA HIS A 445 8.91 17.56 -2.98
C HIS A 445 9.92 18.63 -2.62
N TRP A 446 10.46 19.32 -3.62
CA TRP A 446 11.40 20.40 -3.42
C TRP A 446 11.05 21.62 -4.25
N THR A 447 11.31 22.80 -3.69
CA THR A 447 11.19 24.11 -4.35
C THR A 447 12.48 24.86 -4.12
N LEU A 448 13.12 25.33 -5.20
CA LEU A 448 14.42 25.98 -5.18
C LEU A 448 14.37 27.30 -5.94
N GLN A 449 14.91 28.36 -5.34
CA GLN A 449 15.08 29.66 -5.96
C GLN A 449 16.55 29.88 -6.33
N ARG A 450 16.79 30.56 -7.45
CA ARG A 450 18.15 30.97 -7.82
C ARG A 450 18.64 32.00 -6.79
N ARG A 451 19.76 31.70 -6.14
CA ARG A 451 20.45 32.67 -5.30
C ARG A 451 21.08 33.73 -6.21
N ALA A 452 20.92 35.00 -5.85
CA ALA A 452 21.65 36.07 -6.51
C ALA A 452 23.16 35.79 -6.42
N PRO A 453 23.94 36.03 -7.49
CA PRO A 453 25.39 35.87 -7.41
C PRO A 453 25.90 36.76 -6.28
N ASP A 454 26.58 36.17 -5.28
CA ASP A 454 27.22 36.94 -4.22
C ASP A 454 28.13 37.99 -4.89
N ALA A 455 28.13 39.21 -4.35
CA ALA A 455 28.91 40.33 -4.89
C ALA A 455 30.44 40.04 -4.96
N ASP A 456 30.89 38.94 -4.34
CA ASP A 456 32.28 38.51 -4.26
C ASP A 456 32.74 37.66 -5.46
N ASP A 457 31.82 37.09 -6.26
CA ASP A 457 32.17 36.30 -7.45
C ASP A 457 32.51 37.18 -8.68
N ARG A 458 32.47 38.52 -8.53
CA ARG A 458 32.89 39.50 -9.54
C ARG A 458 34.38 39.86 -9.50
N ARG A 459 35.19 39.22 -8.63
CA ARG A 459 36.63 39.48 -8.55
C ARG A 459 37.47 38.27 -8.99
N ARG A 460 37.47 38.01 -10.29
CA ARG A 460 38.69 37.62 -10.99
C ARG A 460 38.84 38.51 -12.23
N PRO A 461 39.64 39.58 -12.17
CA PRO A 461 40.07 40.27 -13.37
C PRO A 461 40.86 39.29 -14.24
N THR A 462 40.40 39.16 -15.47
CA THR A 462 41.13 38.64 -16.61
C THR A 462 42.49 39.32 -16.77
N ASP A 463 43.43 38.55 -17.30
CA ASP A 463 44.79 38.94 -17.71
C ASP A 463 44.90 40.40 -18.16
N LEU A 464 45.70 41.18 -17.44
CA LEU A 464 46.28 42.40 -17.97
C LEU A 464 47.62 42.04 -18.64
N PRO A 465 47.87 42.44 -19.88
CA PRO A 465 49.18 42.26 -20.49
C PRO A 465 50.18 43.22 -19.83
N LEU A 466 51.34 42.69 -19.44
CA LEU A 466 52.46 43.51 -18.97
C LEU A 466 53.20 44.14 -20.18
N PRO A 467 53.80 45.34 -20.01
CA PRO A 467 54.51 46.06 -21.06
C PRO A 467 55.80 45.38 -21.54
#